data_AF-A0A2S1WVX3-F1
#
_entry.id   AF-A0A2S1WVX3-F1
#
_cell.length_a   1.000
_cell.length_b   1.000
_cell.length_c   1.000
_cell.angle_alpha   90.00
_cell.angle_beta   90.00
_cell.angle_gamma   90.00
#
_symmetry.space_group_name_H-M   'P 1'
#
loop_
_entity.id
_entity.type
_entity.pdbx_description
1 polymer ?
#
loop_
_entity_poly.entity_id
_entity_poly.type
_entity_poly.pdbx_seq_one_letter_code
_entity_poly.pdbx_strand_id
1 'polypeptide(L)'
;NAKETGVEYLRNGQTIRATAEEEVVLSGGTFNTPQILMLSGIGPAAHLKEVGIAPVIDLPVGKNLQDHPAVLIMYSRASAGPF
;
A
#
# COMPACT_ATOMS: atom_id res chain seq x y z
N ASN A 1 -6.47 22.25 -6.68
CA ASN A 1 -6.67 20.81 -6.95
C ASN A 1 -5.38 20.23 -7.48
N ALA A 2 -4.78 19.28 -6.77
CA ALA A 2 -3.72 18.46 -7.34
C ALA A 2 -4.38 17.40 -8.24
N LYS A 3 -3.86 17.21 -9.45
CA LYS A 3 -4.29 16.18 -10.40
C LYS A 3 -3.15 15.20 -10.58
N GLU A 4 -3.42 13.90 -10.45
CA GLU A 4 -2.44 12.88 -10.82
C GLU A 4 -2.38 12.74 -12.35
N THR A 5 -1.18 12.55 -12.88
CA THR A 5 -0.95 12.52 -14.34
C THR A 5 -0.44 11.16 -14.83
N GLY A 6 -0.20 10.23 -13.91
CA GLY A 6 0.41 8.94 -14.22
C GLY A 6 1.09 8.30 -13.02
N VAL A 7 1.94 7.31 -13.29
CA VAL A 7 2.73 6.56 -12.32
C VAL A 7 4.20 6.52 -12.72
N GLU A 8 5.06 6.46 -11.72
CA GLU A 8 6.49 6.16 -11.88
C GLU A 8 6.79 4.78 -11.28
N TYR A 9 7.50 3.94 -12.02
CA TYR A 9 7.83 2.57 -11.59
C TYR A 9 9.20 2.13 -12.10
N LEU A 10 9.80 1.16 -11.40
CA LEU A 10 11.06 0.57 -11.81
C LEU A 10 10.81 -0.62 -12.73
N ARG A 11 11.51 -0.67 -13.86
CA ARG A 11 11.57 -1.82 -14.77
C ARG A 11 12.99 -2.00 -15.26
N ASN A 12 13.57 -3.19 -15.04
CA ASN A 12 14.95 -3.51 -15.42
C ASN A 12 15.99 -2.49 -14.90
N GLY A 13 15.81 -2.01 -13.65
CA GLY A 13 16.70 -1.03 -13.02
C GLY A 13 16.55 0.41 -13.54
N GLN A 14 15.61 0.66 -14.47
CA GLN A 14 15.32 1.99 -14.99
C GLN A 14 13.99 2.49 -14.44
N THR A 15 13.98 3.76 -14.07
CA THR A 15 12.75 4.49 -13.73
C THR A 15 11.99 4.82 -15.01
N ILE A 16 10.75 4.34 -15.09
CA ILE A 16 9.82 4.59 -16.20
C ILE A 16 8.65 5.41 -15.68
N ARG A 17 8.19 6.36 -16.49
CA ARG A 17 6.93 7.09 -16.28
C ARG A 17 5.90 6.64 -17.30
N ALA A 18 4.72 6.27 -16.83
CA ALA A 18 3.55 6.03 -17.66
C ALA A 18 2.49 7.08 -17.32
N THR A 19 1.97 7.77 -18.32
CA THR A 19 0.93 8.79 -18.16
C THR A 19 -0.46 8.21 -18.36
N ALA A 20 -1.46 8.77 -17.70
CA ALA A 20 -2.87 8.47 -17.92
C ALA A 20 -3.57 9.69 -18.53
N GLU A 21 -4.41 9.48 -19.55
CA GLU A 21 -5.19 10.56 -20.17
C GLU A 21 -6.37 10.99 -19.29
N GLU A 22 -7.01 10.02 -18.65
CA GLU A 22 -8.17 10.23 -17.80
C GLU A 22 -7.79 10.22 -16.31
N GLU A 23 -7.55 9.02 -15.76
CA GLU A 23 -7.39 8.80 -14.31
C GLU A 23 -6.36 7.70 -14.01
N VAL A 24 -5.80 7.74 -12.80
CA VAL A 24 -5.00 6.64 -12.25
C VAL A 24 -5.77 5.93 -11.13
N VAL A 25 -6.01 4.62 -11.30
CA VAL A 25 -6.66 3.79 -10.28
C VAL A 25 -5.62 2.99 -9.50
N LEU A 26 -5.50 3.26 -8.20
CA LEU A 26 -4.61 2.52 -7.31
C LEU A 26 -5.27 1.25 -6.77
N SER A 27 -4.83 0.10 -7.28
CA SER A 27 -5.32 -1.23 -6.89
C SER A 27 -4.23 -2.08 -6.22
N GLY A 28 -3.35 -1.46 -5.42
CA GLY A 28 -2.24 -2.13 -4.74
C GLY A 28 -2.61 -2.95 -3.50
N GLY A 29 -3.90 -3.02 -3.16
CA GLY A 29 -4.39 -3.67 -1.95
C GLY A 29 -4.15 -2.85 -0.68
N THR A 30 -4.56 -3.42 0.46
CA THR A 30 -4.64 -2.71 1.75
C THR A 30 -3.29 -2.16 2.25
N PHE A 31 -2.17 -2.77 1.85
CA PHE A 31 -0.83 -2.34 2.26
C PHE A 31 -0.17 -1.41 1.25
N ASN A 32 -0.20 -1.74 -0.05
CA ASN A 32 0.59 -0.98 -1.03
C ASN A 32 -0.13 0.29 -1.49
N THR A 33 -1.47 0.33 -1.58
CA THR A 33 -2.20 1.55 -1.93
C THR A 33 -1.89 2.71 -0.97
N PRO A 34 -2.00 2.57 0.38
CA PRO A 34 -1.62 3.66 1.28
C PRO A 34 -0.13 3.99 1.22
N GLN A 35 0.75 3.02 0.97
CA GLN A 35 2.18 3.29 0.79
C GLN A 35 2.44 4.16 -0.45
N ILE A 36 1.85 3.83 -1.61
CA ILE A 36 2.00 4.59 -2.86
C ILE A 36 1.47 6.01 -2.68
N LEU A 37 0.31 6.19 -2.03
CA LEU A 37 -0.24 7.50 -1.70
C LEU A 37 0.74 8.31 -0.83
N MET A 38 1.28 7.73 0.24
CA MET A 38 2.22 8.41 1.13
C MET A 38 3.53 8.77 0.43
N LEU A 39 4.08 7.87 -0.39
CA LEU A 39 5.26 8.14 -1.23
C LEU A 39 5.01 9.27 -2.24
N SER A 40 3.75 9.45 -2.64
CA SER A 40 3.28 10.52 -3.53
C SER A 40 2.92 11.81 -2.76
N GLY A 41 3.21 11.88 -1.46
CA GLY A 41 2.92 13.04 -0.61
C GLY A 41 1.46 13.15 -0.13
N ILE A 42 0.67 12.09 -0.23
CA ILE A 42 -0.73 12.04 0.22
C ILE A 42 -0.82 11.16 1.47
N GLY A 43 -0.97 11.76 2.64
CA GLY A 43 -0.98 11.06 3.93
C GLY A 43 -0.75 11.97 5.13
N PRO A 44 -0.55 11.43 6.34
CA PRO A 44 -0.45 12.25 7.55
C PRO A 44 0.78 13.17 7.50
N ALA A 45 0.56 14.50 7.44
CA ALA A 45 1.62 15.46 7.13
C ALA A 45 2.81 15.41 8.09
N ALA A 46 2.57 15.15 9.38
CA ALA A 46 3.63 15.01 10.37
C ALA A 46 4.53 13.79 10.08
N HIS A 47 3.94 12.64 9.76
CA HIS A 47 4.67 11.43 9.42
C HIS A 47 5.43 11.58 8.09
N LEU A 48 4.81 12.18 7.07
CA LEU A 48 5.48 12.46 5.80
C LEU A 48 6.72 13.34 5.99
N LYS A 49 6.61 14.40 6.79
CA LYS A 49 7.74 15.28 7.13
C LYS A 49 8.85 14.55 7.89
N GLU A 50 8.48 13.67 8.84
CA GLU A 50 9.42 12.84 9.61
C GLU A 50 10.31 11.98 8.70
N VAL A 51 9.74 11.44 7.61
CA VAL A 51 10.46 10.59 6.65
C VAL A 51 11.01 11.35 5.43
N GLY A 52 10.99 12.69 5.45
CA GLY A 52 11.57 13.53 4.40
C GLY A 52 10.72 13.68 3.13
N ILE A 53 9.42 13.39 3.19
CA ILE A 53 8.48 13.57 2.08
C ILE A 53 7.69 14.87 2.27
N ALA A 54 7.63 15.70 1.23
CA ALA A 54 6.84 16.92 1.25
C ALA A 54 5.33 16.58 1.17
N PRO A 55 4.50 17.00 2.15
CA PRO A 55 3.06 16.75 2.08
C PRO A 55 2.40 17.58 0.97
N VAL A 56 1.66 16.90 0.09
CA VAL A 56 0.81 17.49 -0.95
C VAL A 56 -0.64 17.59 -0.45
N ILE A 57 -1.13 16.52 0.19
CA ILE A 57 -2.48 16.47 0.80
C ILE A 57 -2.38 15.75 2.15
N ASP A 58 -2.86 16.41 3.21
CA ASP A 58 -2.90 15.85 4.56
C ASP A 58 -4.17 15.03 4.77
N LEU A 59 -4.04 13.71 4.82
CA LEU A 59 -5.14 12.74 4.99
C LEU A 59 -4.71 11.59 5.91
N PRO A 60 -5.64 10.90 6.60
CA PRO A 60 -5.33 9.78 7.50
C PRO A 60 -5.04 8.47 6.73
N VAL A 61 -4.24 8.53 5.66
CA VAL A 61 -3.82 7.37 4.85
C VAL A 61 -3.05 6.36 5.70
N GLY A 62 -3.29 5.08 5.46
CA GLY A 62 -2.65 3.98 6.19
C GLY A 62 -3.22 3.73 7.59
N LYS A 63 -4.31 4.42 7.97
CA LYS A 63 -5.07 4.13 9.20
C LYS A 63 -6.26 3.22 8.90
N ASN A 64 -6.91 2.74 9.95
CA ASN A 64 -8.08 1.86 9.87
C ASN A 64 -7.82 0.50 9.16
N LEU A 65 -6.59 -0.02 9.25
CA LEU A 65 -6.32 -1.41 8.90
C LEU A 65 -7.04 -2.30 9.93
N GLN A 66 -7.86 -3.21 9.42
CA GLN A 66 -8.55 -4.22 10.20
C GLN A 66 -8.25 -5.58 9.59
N ASP A 67 -8.05 -6.56 10.44
CA ASP A 67 -7.85 -7.95 10.05
C ASP A 67 -8.46 -8.87 11.11
N HIS A 68 -8.69 -10.12 10.75
CA HIS A 68 -9.22 -11.12 11.67
C HIS A 68 -8.08 -11.79 12.44
N PRO A 69 -8.04 -11.70 13.79
CA PRO A 69 -7.09 -12.46 14.57
C PRO A 69 -7.37 -13.97 14.42
N ALA A 70 -6.33 -14.77 14.24
CA ALA A 70 -6.43 -16.22 14.11
C ALA A 70 -5.53 -16.92 15.14
N VAL A 71 -6.02 -18.06 15.65
CA VAL A 71 -5.24 -18.98 16.48
C VAL A 71 -5.11 -20.29 15.73
N LEU A 72 -3.86 -20.68 15.43
CA LEU A 72 -3.57 -21.97 14.81
C LEU A 72 -3.50 -23.04 15.90
N ILE A 73 -4.35 -24.06 15.79
CA ILE A 73 -4.31 -25.22 16.69
C ILE A 73 -3.93 -26.44 15.86
N MET A 74 -2.86 -27.11 16.27
CA MET A 74 -2.34 -28.31 15.62
C MET A 74 -2.46 -29.50 16.58
N TYR A 75 -2.92 -30.63 16.05
CA TYR A 75 -3.01 -31.89 16.78
C TYR A 75 -2.28 -32.98 16.01
N SER A 76 -1.55 -33.82 16.73
CA SER A 76 -1.07 -35.09 16.19
C SER A 76 -2.18 -36.13 16.25
N ARG A 77 -2.26 -36.97 15.22
CA ARG A 77 -3.16 -38.13 15.26
C ARG A 77 -2.65 -39.14 16.28
N ALA A 78 -3.56 -39.74 17.03
CA ALA A 78 -3.23 -40.80 17.98
C ALA A 78 -2.80 -42.11 17.28
N SER A 79 -3.28 -42.35 16.05
CA SER A 79 -2.93 -43.51 15.24
C SER A 79 -3.05 -43.22 13.75
N ALA A 80 -2.41 -44.06 12.92
CA ALA A 80 -2.60 -44.06 11.47
C ALA A 80 -4.04 -44.44 11.09
N GLY A 81 -4.47 -44.00 9.92
CA GLY A 81 -5.79 -44.30 9.35
C GLY A 81 -5.87 -43.76 7.92
N PRO A 82 -6.97 -44.02 7.21
CA PRO A 82 -7.00 -43.98 5.75
C PRO A 82 -6.92 -42.58 5.10
N PHE A 83 -6.87 -41.52 5.91
CA PHE A 83 -6.54 -40.15 5.51
C PHE A 83 -5.40 -39.64 6.37
#